data_AF-A0A1X7LSJ2-F1
#
_entry.id   AF-A0A1X7LSJ2-F1
#
_cell.length_a   1.000
_cell.length_b   1.000
_cell.length_c   1.000
_cell.angle_alpha   90.00
_cell.angle_beta   90.00
_cell.angle_gamma   90.00
#
_symmetry.space_group_name_H-M   'P 1'
#
loop_
_entity.id
_entity.type
_entity.pdbx_description
1 polymer ?
#
loop_
_entity_poly.entity_id
_entity_poly.type
_entity_poly.pdbx_seq_one_letter_code
_entity_poly.pdbx_strand_id
1 'polypeptide(L)'
;MTTLPAYEPPVDENELLLKWIRRARESQMSHYDMADLLSARERRIGWLVTVLAAFVGTAVFASLSTPPLSIEMRILVGLVSVTAAVSAALQTFLRYAERAEKHRAAGARYGAVRRRLEAVFAGDADAREAHYLTAIRTELDRLAEDSPNVPPRIFYRTQRTLFADRPHRRDA
;
A
#
# COMPACT_ATOMS: atom_id res chain seq x y z
N MET A 1 3.74 26.51 -6.76
CA MET A 1 4.68 25.39 -6.93
C MET A 1 5.61 25.41 -5.73
N THR A 2 5.53 24.44 -4.83
CA THR A 2 6.45 24.35 -3.69
C THR A 2 7.80 23.91 -4.23
N THR A 3 8.80 24.79 -4.23
CA THR A 3 10.16 24.46 -4.63
C THR A 3 10.69 23.40 -3.66
N LEU A 4 11.00 22.21 -4.16
CA LEU A 4 11.71 21.22 -3.37
C LEU A 4 13.07 21.82 -2.98
N PRO A 5 13.54 21.65 -1.73
CA PRO A 5 14.87 22.10 -1.34
C PRO A 5 15.92 21.49 -2.27
N ALA A 6 17.01 22.21 -2.52
CA ALA A 6 18.10 21.73 -3.36
C ALA A 6 18.60 20.37 -2.84
N TYR A 7 18.76 19.40 -3.74
CA TYR A 7 19.34 18.11 -3.38
C TYR A 7 20.83 18.28 -3.14
N GLU A 8 21.25 18.00 -1.91
CA GLU A 8 22.66 17.95 -1.54
C GLU A 8 23.10 16.48 -1.40
N PRO A 9 24.16 16.03 -2.11
CA PRO A 9 24.70 14.69 -1.93
C PRO A 9 25.32 14.54 -0.53
N PRO A 10 25.36 13.34 0.06
CA PRO A 10 26.06 13.10 1.33
C PRO A 10 27.57 13.35 1.16
N VAL A 11 28.21 13.98 2.14
CA VAL A 11 29.66 14.23 2.13
C VAL A 11 30.48 13.17 2.86
N ASP A 12 29.85 12.40 3.74
CA ASP A 12 30.47 11.31 4.48
C ASP A 12 29.55 10.08 4.63
N GLU A 13 30.10 9.01 5.21
CA GLU A 13 29.39 7.75 5.45
C GLU A 13 28.19 7.91 6.39
N ASN A 14 28.31 8.72 7.44
CA ASN A 14 27.23 8.92 8.41
C ASN A 14 26.04 9.62 7.74
N GLU A 15 26.29 10.66 6.95
CA GLU A 15 25.26 11.33 6.16
C GLU A 15 24.64 10.40 5.13
N LEU A 16 25.45 9.56 4.47
CA LEU A 16 24.96 8.58 3.50
C LEU A 16 23.99 7.60 4.17
N LEU A 17 24.38 7.02 5.30
CA LEU A 17 23.56 6.10 6.09
C LEU A 17 22.26 6.77 6.53
N LEU A 18 22.32 7.98 7.09
CA LEU A 18 21.12 8.72 7.51
C LEU A 18 20.18 9.01 6.33
N LYS A 19 20.72 9.39 5.17
CA LYS A 19 19.93 9.60 3.95
C LYS A 19 19.29 8.29 3.48
N TRP A 20 19.99 7.16 3.54
CA TRP A 20 19.44 5.86 3.17
C TRP A 20 18.40 5.34 4.16
N ILE A 21 18.62 5.47 5.48
CA ILE A 21 17.64 5.12 6.52
C ILE A 21 16.35 5.91 6.28
N ARG A 22 16.47 7.22 6.02
CA ARG A 22 15.31 8.07 5.72
C ARG A 22 14.56 7.58 4.49
N ARG A 23 15.25 7.37 3.37
CA ARG A 23 14.61 6.90 2.12
C ARG A 23 13.97 5.52 2.30
N ALA A 24 14.64 4.59 2.98
CA ALA A 24 14.10 3.27 3.26
C ALA A 24 12.84 3.35 4.14
N ARG A 25 12.81 4.23 5.15
CA ARG A 25 11.62 4.50 5.98
C ARG A 25 10.47 5.07 5.15
N GLU A 26 10.74 6.07 4.32
CA GLU A 26 9.73 6.70 3.47
C GLU A 26 9.14 5.67 2.48
N SER A 27 9.98 4.91 1.78
CA SER A 27 9.54 3.83 0.90
C SER A 27 8.74 2.76 1.64
N GLN A 28 9.24 2.25 2.77
CA GLN A 28 8.55 1.28 3.60
C GLN A 28 7.13 1.72 3.94
N MET A 29 6.98 2.91 4.49
CA MET A 29 5.69 3.40 4.96
C MET A 29 4.74 3.70 3.79
N SER A 30 5.26 4.22 2.68
CA SER A 30 4.44 4.49 1.49
C SER A 30 3.93 3.20 0.84
N HIS A 31 4.71 2.13 0.89
CA HIS A 31 4.26 0.80 0.49
C HIS A 31 3.17 0.27 1.41
N TYR A 32 3.31 0.38 2.74
CA TYR A 32 2.23 -0.03 3.66
C TYR A 32 0.95 0.79 3.49
N ASP A 33 1.04 2.12 3.37
CA ASP A 33 -0.13 2.98 3.12
C ASP A 33 -0.86 2.59 1.84
N MET A 34 -0.10 2.23 0.78
CA MET A 34 -0.67 1.76 -0.47
C MET A 34 -1.33 0.38 -0.32
N ALA A 35 -0.71 -0.53 0.42
CA ALA A 35 -1.28 -1.84 0.72
C ALA A 35 -2.60 -1.73 1.51
N ASP A 36 -2.67 -0.84 2.50
CA ASP A 36 -3.87 -0.61 3.30
C ASP A 36 -4.99 0.01 2.47
N LEU A 37 -4.66 0.97 1.61
CA LEU A 37 -5.62 1.58 0.70
C LEU A 37 -6.20 0.55 -0.28
N LEU A 38 -5.36 -0.31 -0.85
CA LEU A 38 -5.80 -1.38 -1.75
C LEU A 38 -6.64 -2.42 -1.00
N SER A 39 -6.22 -2.83 0.20
CA SER A 39 -6.98 -3.77 1.05
C SER A 39 -8.34 -3.20 1.43
N ALA A 40 -8.43 -1.89 1.72
CA ALA A 40 -9.69 -1.22 2.00
C ALA A 40 -10.59 -1.10 0.77
N ARG A 41 -10.03 -1.02 -0.44
CA ARG A 41 -10.82 -1.04 -1.69
C ARG A 41 -11.33 -2.44 -2.00
N GLU A 42 -10.50 -3.46 -1.82
CA GLU A 42 -10.89 -4.86 -1.96
C GLU A 42 -12.08 -5.18 -1.06
N ARG A 43 -11.97 -4.88 0.24
CA ARG A 43 -13.07 -5.11 1.18
C ARG A 43 -14.34 -4.37 0.79
N ARG A 44 -14.24 -3.10 0.35
CA ARG A 44 -15.42 -2.33 -0.05
C ARG A 44 -16.15 -2.93 -1.25
N ILE A 45 -15.43 -3.36 -2.28
CA ILE A 45 -16.05 -4.03 -3.43
C ILE A 45 -16.59 -5.40 -3.02
N GLY A 46 -15.85 -6.19 -2.23
CA GLY A 46 -16.31 -7.49 -1.74
C GLY A 46 -17.61 -7.39 -0.93
N TRP A 47 -17.73 -6.37 -0.06
CA TRP A 47 -18.98 -6.10 0.67
C TRP A 47 -20.13 -5.73 -0.28
N LEU A 48 -19.88 -4.86 -1.27
CA LEU A 48 -20.88 -4.49 -2.27
C LEU A 48 -21.38 -5.71 -3.04
N VAL A 49 -20.47 -6.53 -3.58
CA VAL A 49 -20.81 -7.75 -4.33
C VAL A 49 -21.62 -8.71 -3.47
N THR A 50 -21.19 -8.94 -2.23
CA THR A 50 -21.88 -9.85 -1.29
C THR A 50 -23.32 -9.40 -1.04
N VAL A 51 -23.54 -8.11 -0.75
CA VAL A 51 -24.88 -7.58 -0.46
C VAL A 51 -25.78 -7.67 -1.70
N LEU A 52 -25.29 -7.26 -2.87
CA LEU A 52 -26.08 -7.30 -4.10
C LEU A 52 -26.42 -8.75 -4.49
N ALA A 53 -25.46 -9.67 -4.36
CA ALA A 53 -25.69 -11.09 -4.63
C ALA A 53 -26.69 -11.71 -3.66
N ALA A 54 -26.60 -11.39 -2.37
CA ALA A 54 -27.56 -11.84 -1.36
C ALA A 54 -28.97 -11.31 -1.65
N PHE A 55 -29.11 -10.04 -2.03
CA PHE A 55 -30.39 -9.46 -2.45
C PHE A 55 -30.98 -10.20 -3.65
N VAL A 56 -30.20 -10.42 -4.70
CA VAL A 56 -30.64 -11.12 -5.92
C VAL A 56 -31.03 -12.56 -5.60
N GLY A 57 -30.21 -13.28 -4.84
CA GLY A 57 -30.51 -14.66 -4.41
C GLY A 57 -31.81 -14.72 -3.60
N THR A 58 -31.99 -13.80 -2.67
CA THR A 58 -33.22 -13.71 -1.85
C THR A 58 -34.45 -13.43 -2.71
N ALA A 59 -34.35 -12.51 -3.67
CA ALA A 59 -35.45 -12.19 -4.58
C ALA A 59 -35.83 -13.39 -5.47
N VAL A 60 -34.84 -14.14 -5.96
CA VAL A 60 -35.06 -15.38 -6.72
C VAL A 60 -35.77 -16.43 -5.86
N PHE A 61 -35.27 -16.71 -4.65
CA PHE A 61 -35.92 -17.67 -3.75
C PHE A 61 -37.32 -17.24 -3.33
N ALA A 62 -37.53 -15.95 -3.03
CA ALA A 62 -38.85 -15.43 -2.68
C ALA A 62 -39.84 -15.65 -3.83
N SER A 63 -39.43 -15.45 -5.08
CA SER A 63 -40.29 -15.64 -6.26
C SER A 63 -40.79 -17.07 -6.46
N LEU A 64 -40.19 -18.07 -5.79
CA LEU A 64 -40.64 -19.46 -5.82
C LEU A 64 -41.83 -19.72 -4.87
N SER A 65 -41.97 -18.91 -3.82
CA SER A 65 -42.92 -19.14 -2.73
C SER A 65 -43.98 -18.05 -2.61
N THR A 66 -43.80 -16.91 -3.28
CA THR A 66 -44.72 -15.78 -3.25
C THR A 66 -45.43 -15.59 -4.60
N PRO A 67 -46.56 -14.86 -4.63
CA PRO A 67 -47.20 -14.46 -5.88
C PRO A 67 -46.20 -13.76 -6.82
N PRO A 68 -46.47 -13.73 -8.13
CA PRO A 68 -45.54 -13.19 -9.10
C PRO A 68 -45.16 -11.75 -8.75
N LEU A 69 -43.86 -11.47 -8.66
CA LEU A 69 -43.34 -10.12 -8.41
C LEU A 69 -43.92 -9.13 -9.42
N SER A 70 -44.20 -7.89 -8.98
CA SER A 70 -44.61 -6.80 -9.86
C SER A 70 -43.54 -6.53 -10.94
N ILE A 71 -43.94 -5.92 -12.04
CA ILE A 71 -43.02 -5.61 -13.15
C ILE A 71 -41.89 -4.69 -12.66
N GLU A 72 -42.19 -3.69 -11.81
CA GLU A 72 -41.16 -2.80 -11.27
C GLU A 72 -40.13 -3.57 -10.44
N MET A 73 -40.58 -4.51 -9.61
CA MET A 73 -39.69 -5.31 -8.76
C MET A 73 -38.81 -6.25 -9.59
N ARG A 74 -39.33 -6.82 -10.69
CA ARG A 74 -38.52 -7.63 -11.62
C ARG A 74 -37.44 -6.80 -12.30
N ILE A 75 -37.77 -5.59 -12.75
CA ILE A 75 -36.81 -4.68 -13.36
C ILE A 75 -35.71 -4.32 -12.35
N LEU A 76 -36.08 -4.00 -11.10
CA LEU A 76 -35.13 -3.70 -10.03
C LEU A 76 -34.19 -4.88 -9.77
N VAL A 77 -34.71 -6.10 -9.61
CA VAL A 77 -33.90 -7.30 -9.40
C VAL A 77 -32.95 -7.55 -10.57
N GLY A 78 -33.41 -7.35 -11.81
CA GLY A 78 -32.57 -7.44 -13.01
C GLY A 78 -31.42 -6.43 -13.00
N LEU A 79 -31.70 -5.16 -12.69
CA LEU A 79 -30.67 -4.12 -12.59
C LEU A 79 -29.66 -4.41 -11.48
N VAL A 80 -30.11 -4.86 -10.31
CA VAL A 80 -29.24 -5.23 -9.20
C VAL A 80 -28.37 -6.44 -9.57
N SER A 81 -28.93 -7.42 -10.29
CA SER A 81 -28.19 -8.60 -10.78
C SER A 81 -27.06 -8.21 -11.73
N VAL A 82 -27.34 -7.36 -12.74
CA VAL A 82 -26.31 -6.85 -13.65
C VAL A 82 -25.23 -6.07 -12.88
N THR A 83 -25.63 -5.22 -11.93
CA THR A 83 -24.69 -4.46 -11.10
C THR A 83 -23.80 -5.36 -10.24
N ALA A 84 -24.37 -6.43 -9.67
CA ALA A 84 -23.63 -7.43 -8.91
C ALA A 84 -22.58 -8.13 -9.79
N ALA A 85 -22.98 -8.58 -10.98
CA ALA A 85 -22.10 -9.27 -11.92
C ALA A 85 -20.95 -8.37 -12.40
N VAL A 86 -21.23 -7.12 -12.76
CA VAL A 86 -20.20 -6.14 -13.15
C VAL A 86 -19.24 -5.86 -11.99
N SER A 87 -19.76 -5.68 -10.78
CA SER A 87 -18.94 -5.43 -9.58
C SER A 87 -18.03 -6.61 -9.26
N ALA A 88 -18.53 -7.84 -9.40
CA ALA A 88 -17.75 -9.06 -9.21
C ALA A 88 -16.63 -9.17 -10.27
N ALA A 89 -16.94 -8.90 -11.54
CA ALA A 89 -15.94 -8.87 -12.60
C ALA A 89 -14.85 -7.82 -12.32
N LEU A 90 -15.24 -6.60 -11.91
CA LEU A 90 -14.29 -5.56 -11.51
C LEU A 90 -13.40 -6.01 -10.35
N GLN A 91 -13.94 -6.70 -9.34
CA GLN A 91 -13.15 -7.25 -8.24
C GLN A 91 -12.04 -8.19 -8.76
N THR A 92 -12.38 -9.10 -9.67
CA THR A 92 -11.42 -10.04 -10.29
C THR A 92 -10.36 -9.33 -11.11
N PHE A 93 -10.73 -8.35 -11.95
CA PHE A 93 -9.78 -7.67 -12.84
C PHE A 93 -8.90 -6.64 -12.14
N LEU A 94 -9.39 -5.98 -11.09
CA LEU A 94 -8.64 -4.94 -10.38
C LEU A 94 -7.54 -5.50 -9.48
N ARG A 95 -7.65 -6.78 -9.08
CA ARG A 95 -6.65 -7.56 -8.32
C ARG A 95 -6.13 -6.81 -7.10
N TYR A 96 -7.01 -6.15 -6.34
CA TYR A 96 -6.59 -5.29 -5.24
C TYR A 96 -5.88 -6.07 -4.13
N ALA A 97 -6.35 -7.27 -3.79
CA ALA A 97 -5.72 -8.13 -2.79
C ALA A 97 -4.25 -8.47 -3.14
N GLU A 98 -4.00 -8.91 -4.37
CA GLU A 98 -2.64 -9.25 -4.81
C GLU A 98 -1.73 -8.02 -4.89
N ARG A 99 -2.24 -6.90 -5.41
CA ARG A 99 -1.47 -5.66 -5.46
C ARG A 99 -1.13 -5.19 -4.05
N ALA A 100 -2.06 -5.31 -3.10
CA ALA A 100 -1.80 -5.00 -1.71
C ALA A 100 -0.69 -5.88 -1.15
N GLU A 101 -0.70 -7.19 -1.42
CA GLU A 101 0.36 -8.11 -1.00
C GLU A 101 1.73 -7.71 -1.55
N LYS A 102 1.82 -7.38 -2.84
CA LYS A 102 3.08 -6.90 -3.46
C LYS A 102 3.61 -5.66 -2.75
N HIS A 103 2.73 -4.72 -2.38
CA HIS A 103 3.13 -3.56 -1.60
C HIS A 103 3.53 -3.94 -0.16
N ARG A 104 2.84 -4.87 0.53
CA ARG A 104 3.25 -5.32 1.88
C ARG A 104 4.62 -6.00 1.86
N ALA A 105 4.88 -6.85 0.88
CA ALA A 105 6.16 -7.51 0.68
C ALA A 105 7.28 -6.50 0.44
N ALA A 106 7.07 -5.51 -0.44
CA ALA A 106 8.02 -4.42 -0.65
C ALA A 106 8.25 -3.60 0.62
N GLY A 107 7.19 -3.24 1.36
CA GLY A 107 7.28 -2.55 2.65
C GLY A 107 8.11 -3.34 3.67
N ALA A 108 7.90 -4.65 3.77
CA ALA A 108 8.66 -5.52 4.66
C ALA A 108 10.15 -5.58 4.28
N ARG A 109 10.48 -5.70 2.98
CA ARG A 109 11.86 -5.68 2.47
C ARG A 109 12.54 -4.35 2.77
N TYR A 110 11.91 -3.22 2.48
CA TYR A 110 12.45 -1.90 2.84
C TYR A 110 12.66 -1.75 4.35
N GLY A 111 11.74 -2.29 5.16
CA GLY A 111 11.87 -2.31 6.62
C GLY A 111 13.04 -3.16 7.12
N ALA A 112 13.36 -4.27 6.46
CA ALA A 112 14.52 -5.08 6.77
C ALA A 112 15.83 -4.33 6.49
N VAL A 113 15.94 -3.72 5.30
CA VAL A 113 17.09 -2.88 4.93
C VAL A 113 17.24 -1.69 5.88
N ARG A 114 16.13 -1.05 6.25
CA ARG A 114 16.13 0.06 7.21
C ARG A 114 16.73 -0.37 8.55
N ARG A 115 16.29 -1.50 9.12
CA ARG A 115 16.82 -2.01 10.40
C ARG A 115 18.31 -2.36 10.31
N ARG A 116 18.74 -2.93 9.18
CA ARG A 116 20.17 -3.21 8.93
C ARG A 116 21.00 -1.92 8.90
N LEU A 117 20.50 -0.89 8.22
CA LEU A 117 21.14 0.42 8.21
C LEU A 117 21.17 1.08 9.59
N GLU A 118 20.08 0.96 10.36
CA GLU A 118 20.00 1.45 11.74
C GLU A 118 21.04 0.76 12.64
N ALA A 119 21.25 -0.57 12.49
CA ALA A 119 22.26 -1.31 13.23
C ALA A 119 23.70 -0.85 12.89
N VAL A 120 24.01 -0.72 11.60
CA VAL A 120 25.30 -0.17 11.13
C VAL A 120 25.55 1.23 11.69
N PHE A 121 24.52 2.09 11.67
CA PHE A 121 24.60 3.45 12.16
C PHE A 121 24.79 3.51 13.68
N ALA A 122 24.16 2.59 14.42
CA ALA A 122 24.33 2.44 15.86
C ALA A 122 25.71 1.91 16.28
N GLY A 123 26.56 1.53 15.31
CA GLY A 123 27.91 1.03 15.59
C GLY A 123 27.95 -0.45 15.96
N ASP A 124 26.94 -1.22 15.57
CA ASP A 124 26.96 -2.68 15.70
C ASP A 124 28.12 -3.26 14.87
N ALA A 125 29.10 -3.86 15.57
CA ALA A 125 30.32 -4.38 14.96
C ALA A 125 30.03 -5.53 14.00
N ASP A 126 29.05 -6.38 14.33
CA ASP A 126 28.65 -7.53 13.51
C ASP A 126 27.92 -7.05 12.23
N ALA A 127 27.31 -5.86 12.27
CA ALA A 127 26.64 -5.27 11.12
C ALA A 127 27.59 -4.61 10.10
N ARG A 128 28.84 -4.33 10.50
CA ARG A 128 29.89 -3.67 9.67
C ARG A 128 30.86 -4.69 9.08
N GLU A 129 30.34 -5.69 8.38
CA GLU A 129 31.15 -6.61 7.59
C GLU A 129 31.90 -5.89 6.44
N ALA A 130 32.89 -6.56 5.85
CA ALA A 130 33.58 -6.05 4.67
C ALA A 130 32.57 -5.77 3.53
N HIS A 131 32.69 -4.61 2.89
CA HIS A 131 31.82 -4.17 1.77
C HIS A 131 30.33 -4.01 2.11
N TYR A 132 29.94 -3.87 3.38
CA TYR A 132 28.54 -3.74 3.78
C TYR A 132 27.78 -2.62 3.04
N LEU A 133 28.42 -1.47 2.77
CA LEU A 133 27.83 -0.38 1.98
C LEU A 133 27.45 -0.81 0.56
N THR A 134 28.31 -1.60 -0.09
CA THR A 134 28.07 -2.12 -1.44
C THR A 134 26.94 -3.14 -1.42
N ALA A 135 26.91 -4.00 -0.39
CA ALA A 135 25.83 -4.96 -0.20
C ALA A 135 24.48 -4.27 -0.01
N ILE A 136 24.39 -3.27 0.89
CA ILE A 136 23.16 -2.53 1.13
C ILE A 136 22.74 -1.72 -0.09
N ARG A 137 23.67 -1.07 -0.79
CA ARG A 137 23.38 -0.38 -2.05
C ARG A 137 22.73 -1.33 -3.06
N THR A 138 23.36 -2.47 -3.30
CA THR A 138 22.86 -3.47 -4.25
C THR A 138 21.47 -3.98 -3.84
N GLU A 139 21.24 -4.16 -2.54
CA GLU A 139 19.93 -4.56 -2.01
C GLU A 139 18.87 -3.46 -2.24
N LEU A 140 19.18 -2.19 -1.95
CA LEU A 140 18.31 -1.05 -2.22
C LEU A 140 17.98 -0.90 -3.71
N ASP A 141 18.98 -1.04 -4.59
CA ASP A 141 18.81 -0.95 -6.04
C ASP A 141 17.86 -2.06 -6.54
N ARG A 142 18.07 -3.31 -6.11
CA ARG A 142 17.15 -4.42 -6.41
C ARG A 142 15.74 -4.19 -5.86
N LEU A 143 15.62 -3.68 -4.63
CA LEU A 143 14.32 -3.35 -4.06
C LEU A 143 13.61 -2.28 -4.90
N ALA A 144 14.32 -1.26 -5.38
CA ALA A 144 13.75 -0.21 -6.21
C ALA A 144 13.27 -0.74 -7.58
N GLU A 145 14.01 -1.67 -8.18
CA GLU A 145 13.66 -2.33 -9.44
C GLU A 145 12.44 -3.27 -9.30
N ASP A 146 12.41 -4.09 -8.25
CA ASP A 146 11.37 -5.10 -8.06
C ASP A 146 10.04 -4.52 -7.51
N SER A 147 10.10 -3.36 -6.86
CA SER A 147 8.97 -2.85 -6.10
C SER A 147 7.87 -2.28 -7.00
N PRO A 148 6.59 -2.53 -6.70
CA PRO A 148 5.50 -1.87 -7.41
C PRO A 148 5.53 -0.35 -7.18
N ASN A 149 5.31 0.43 -8.24
CA ASN A 149 5.29 1.88 -8.14
C ASN A 149 4.24 2.38 -7.13
N VAL A 150 4.65 3.25 -6.20
CA VAL A 150 3.74 3.95 -5.29
C VAL A 150 3.32 5.29 -5.90
N PRO A 151 2.02 5.55 -6.09
CA PRO A 151 1.57 6.81 -6.69
C PRO A 151 2.05 8.03 -5.89
N PRO A 152 2.45 9.15 -6.55
CA PRO A 152 2.99 10.33 -5.87
C PRO A 152 2.09 10.90 -4.78
N ARG A 153 0.77 10.87 -4.98
CA ARG A 153 -0.21 11.31 -3.97
C ARG A 153 -0.11 10.54 -2.64
N ILE A 154 0.20 9.24 -2.71
CA ILE A 154 0.34 8.39 -1.51
C ILE A 154 1.70 8.66 -0.91
N PHE A 155 2.76 8.63 -1.73
CA PHE A 155 4.12 8.90 -1.29
C PHE A 155 4.26 10.24 -0.55
N TYR A 156 3.80 11.35 -1.14
CA TYR A 156 3.86 12.66 -0.51
C TYR A 156 2.97 12.78 0.72
N ARG A 157 1.83 12.09 0.75
CA ARG A 157 0.98 12.04 1.95
C ARG A 157 1.72 11.35 3.08
N THR A 158 2.31 10.18 2.84
CA THR A 158 3.11 9.45 3.83
C THR A 158 4.25 10.32 4.35
N GLN A 159 5.04 10.93 3.46
CA GLN A 159 6.14 11.80 3.86
C GLN A 159 5.67 12.92 4.79
N ARG A 160 4.57 13.62 4.46
CA ARG A 160 4.01 14.67 5.32
C ARG A 160 3.64 14.15 6.71
N THR A 161 3.02 12.98 6.81
CA THR A 161 2.72 12.33 8.09
C THR A 161 4.01 12.02 8.86
N LEU A 162 5.01 11.44 8.20
CA LEU A 162 6.30 11.11 8.80
C LEU A 162 7.11 12.32 9.26
N PHE A 163 6.93 13.48 8.63
CA PHE A 163 7.52 14.75 9.05
C PHE A 163 6.77 15.38 10.22
N ALA A 164 5.44 15.31 10.22
CA ALA A 164 4.59 15.83 11.30
C ALA A 164 4.76 15.05 12.61
N ASP A 165 4.99 13.73 12.53
CA ASP A 165 5.24 12.86 13.68
C ASP A 165 6.63 13.01 14.30
N ARG A 166 7.51 13.88 13.77
CA ARG A 166 8.75 14.21 14.47
C ARG A 166 8.38 15.06 15.68
N PRO A 167 8.58 14.59 16.93
CA PRO A 167 8.45 15.48 18.07
C PRO A 167 9.37 16.68 17.81
N HIS A 168 8.85 17.90 18.00
CA HIS A 168 9.66 19.11 18.07
C HIS A 168 10.78 18.79 19.07
N ARG A 169 11.98 18.51 18.54
CA ARG A 169 13.16 18.28 19.37
C ARG A 169 13.35 19.62 20.05
N ARG A 170 12.97 19.69 21.33
CA ARG A 170 13.01 20.90 22.15
C ARG A 170 14.34 21.60 21.89
N ASP A 171 14.26 22.84 21.42
CA ASP A 171 15.37 23.76 21.37
C ASP A 171 16.04 23.75 22.75
N ALA A 172 17.28 23.28 22.76
CA ALA A 172 18.21 23.39 23.87
C ALA A 172 19.09 24.62 23.61
#